data_AF-A0A7H1B1Z5-F1
#
_entry.id   AF-A0A7H1B1Z5-F1
#
_cell.length_a   1.000
_cell.length_b   1.000
_cell.length_c   1.000
_cell.angle_alpha   90.00
_cell.angle_beta   90.00
_cell.angle_gamma   90.00
#
_symmetry.space_group_name_H-M   'P 1'
#
loop_
_entity.id
_entity.type
_entity.pdbx_description
1 polymer ?
#
loop_
_entity_poly.entity_id
_entity_poly.type
_entity_poly.pdbx_seq_one_letter_code
_entity_poly.pdbx_strand_id
1 'polypeptide(L)'
;MTAAPEPHTGWTFLTNHARVLSAVAIEPTLRIRDIAAHCRLTERAVQKILADLEKDGYLTHTRRGRSNTYRVSDGTILRHPAEAGLTVSDLLGMLARHDAEHAEDGAPVSEDRVRLQ
;
A
#
# COMPACT_ATOMS: atom_id res chain seq x y z
N MET A 1 -24.12 3.07 3.63
CA MET A 1 -23.43 2.72 2.37
C MET A 1 -22.34 3.75 2.17
N THR A 2 -21.12 3.46 2.62
CA THR A 2 -19.98 4.39 2.45
C THR A 2 -19.61 4.39 0.98
N ALA A 3 -19.69 5.57 0.34
CA ALA A 3 -19.28 5.75 -1.05
C ALA A 3 -17.85 5.26 -1.23
N ALA A 4 -17.60 4.52 -2.31
CA ALA A 4 -16.25 4.10 -2.67
C ALA A 4 -15.38 5.37 -2.84
N PRO A 5 -14.12 5.36 -2.38
CA PRO A 5 -13.23 6.51 -2.55
C PRO A 5 -13.20 6.89 -4.03
N GLU A 6 -13.44 8.17 -4.35
CA GLU A 6 -13.37 8.60 -5.74
C GLU A 6 -11.97 8.31 -6.28
N PRO A 7 -11.86 7.58 -7.40
CA PRO A 7 -10.56 7.31 -8.00
C PRO A 7 -9.94 8.66 -8.36
N HIS A 8 -8.68 8.86 -7.98
CA HIS A 8 -7.89 9.99 -8.45
C HIS A 8 -7.89 9.97 -9.98
N THR A 9 -8.64 10.89 -10.57
CA THR A 9 -8.76 11.06 -12.01
C THR A 9 -7.59 11.93 -12.45
N GLY A 10 -6.43 11.30 -12.64
CA GLY A 10 -5.19 11.97 -13.00
C GLY A 10 -4.02 10.98 -13.09
N TRP A 11 -2.91 11.41 -13.68
CA TRP A 11 -1.70 10.60 -13.73
C TRP A 11 -1.02 10.60 -12.35
N THR A 12 -0.73 9.41 -11.84
CA THR A 12 0.07 9.22 -10.63
C THR A 12 1.38 8.57 -11.01
N PHE A 13 2.48 9.02 -10.39
CA PHE A 13 3.81 8.45 -10.67
C PHE A 13 3.90 6.98 -10.25
N LEU A 14 3.41 6.65 -9.05
CA LEU A 14 3.37 5.28 -8.56
C LEU A 14 2.19 4.50 -9.15
N THR A 15 2.44 3.24 -9.47
CA THR A 15 1.42 2.30 -9.93
C THR A 15 0.55 1.82 -8.75
N ASN A 16 -0.65 1.34 -9.06
CA ASN A 16 -1.51 0.70 -8.08
C ASN A 16 -0.87 -0.57 -7.46
N HIS A 17 -0.05 -1.29 -8.24
CA HIS A 17 0.70 -2.45 -7.74
C HIS A 17 1.67 -2.06 -6.63
N ALA A 18 2.44 -0.98 -6.82
CA ALA A 18 3.38 -0.50 -5.82
C ALA A 18 2.67 -0.08 -4.52
N ARG A 19 1.52 0.59 -4.62
CA ARG A 19 0.72 1.01 -3.46
C ARG A 19 0.14 -0.17 -2.68
N VAL A 20 -0.45 -1.14 -3.38
CA VAL A 20 -0.99 -2.35 -2.74
C VAL A 20 0.14 -3.16 -2.09
N LEU A 21 1.29 -3.27 -2.76
CA LEU A 21 2.45 -3.98 -2.22
C LEU A 21 3.00 -3.28 -0.97
N SER A 22 3.04 -1.93 -0.95
CA SER A 22 3.40 -1.12 0.22
C SER A 22 2.48 -1.39 1.41
N ALA A 23 1.17 -1.35 1.18
CA ALA A 23 0.19 -1.62 2.24
C ALA A 23 0.39 -3.02 2.85
N VAL A 24 0.59 -4.05 2.01
CA VAL A 24 0.85 -5.42 2.46
C VAL A 24 2.17 -5.55 3.22
N ALA A 25 3.20 -4.81 2.80
CA ALA A 25 4.50 -4.82 3.48
C ALA A 25 4.43 -4.23 4.90
N ILE A 26 3.56 -3.24 5.11
CA ILE A 26 3.32 -2.62 6.41
C ILE A 26 2.52 -3.56 7.32
N GLU A 27 1.41 -4.12 6.85
CA GLU A 27 0.57 -5.04 7.63
C GLU A 27 0.17 -6.29 6.82
N PRO A 28 0.91 -7.41 6.98
CA PRO A 28 0.70 -8.68 6.27
C PRO A 28 -0.70 -9.29 6.41
N THR A 29 -1.45 -8.93 7.45
CA THR A 29 -2.78 -9.50 7.76
C THR A 29 -3.94 -8.56 7.40
N LEU A 30 -3.64 -7.45 6.69
CA LEU A 30 -4.62 -6.50 6.20
C LEU A 30 -5.74 -7.19 5.41
N ARG A 31 -6.98 -6.80 5.68
CA ARG A 31 -8.15 -7.29 4.93
C ARG A 31 -8.20 -6.55 3.59
N ILE A 32 -8.66 -7.25 2.55
CA ILE A 32 -8.82 -6.70 1.19
C ILE A 32 -9.60 -5.37 1.19
N ARG A 33 -10.65 -5.28 2.01
CA ARG A 33 -11.43 -4.04 2.18
C ARG A 33 -10.60 -2.88 2.69
N ASP A 34 -9.71 -3.13 3.64
CA ASP A 34 -8.90 -2.09 4.27
C ASP A 34 -7.78 -1.64 3.30
N ILE A 35 -7.20 -2.59 2.54
CA ILE A 35 -6.28 -2.28 1.42
C ILE A 35 -6.98 -1.43 0.35
N ALA A 36 -8.22 -1.78 -0.01
CA ALA A 36 -9.01 -1.06 -1.00
C ALA A 36 -9.28 0.38 -0.57
N ALA A 37 -9.67 0.58 0.69
CA ALA A 37 -9.85 1.92 1.26
C ALA A 37 -8.54 2.72 1.25
N HIS A 38 -7.45 2.14 1.74
CA HIS A 38 -6.14 2.80 1.83
C HIS A 38 -5.59 3.18 0.45
N CYS A 39 -5.67 2.26 -0.52
CA CYS A 39 -5.17 2.48 -1.88
C CYS A 39 -6.14 3.24 -2.80
N ARG A 40 -7.35 3.58 -2.32
CA ARG A 40 -8.45 4.16 -3.12
C ARG A 40 -8.81 3.33 -4.35
N LEU A 41 -8.94 2.02 -4.12
CA LEU A 41 -9.28 1.03 -5.14
C LEU A 41 -10.58 0.33 -4.79
N THR A 42 -11.13 -0.39 -5.77
CA THR A 42 -12.21 -1.35 -5.48
C THR A 42 -11.61 -2.65 -4.95
N GLU A 43 -12.36 -3.40 -4.13
CA GLU A 43 -11.91 -4.71 -3.63
C GLU A 43 -11.55 -5.68 -4.78
N ARG A 44 -12.32 -5.64 -5.87
CA ARG A 44 -12.04 -6.43 -7.07
C ARG A 44 -10.71 -6.05 -7.73
N ALA A 45 -10.38 -4.76 -7.78
CA ALA A 45 -9.09 -4.29 -8.30
C ALA A 45 -7.93 -4.76 -7.41
N VAL A 46 -8.10 -4.67 -6.08
CA VAL A 46 -7.10 -5.18 -5.13
C VAL A 46 -6.89 -6.68 -5.28
N GLN A 47 -7.97 -7.47 -5.38
CA GLN A 47 -7.88 -8.92 -5.61
C GLN A 47 -7.10 -9.25 -6.88
N LYS A 48 -7.36 -8.53 -7.98
CA LYS A 48 -6.63 -8.71 -9.23
C LYS A 48 -5.14 -8.39 -9.06
N ILE A 49 -4.83 -7.26 -8.43
CA ILE A 49 -3.45 -6.82 -8.19
C ILE A 49 -2.70 -7.81 -7.30
N LEU A 50 -3.32 -8.32 -6.22
CA LEU A 50 -2.71 -9.32 -5.35
C LEU A 50 -2.40 -10.62 -6.13
N ALA A 51 -3.31 -11.06 -7.00
CA ALA A 51 -3.10 -12.23 -7.83
C ALA A 51 -1.98 -12.01 -8.87
N ASP A 52 -1.91 -10.81 -9.48
CA ASP A 52 -0.84 -10.46 -10.42
C ASP A 52 0.53 -10.44 -9.70
N LEU A 53 0.60 -9.84 -8.50
CA LEU A 53 1.81 -9.81 -7.66
C LEU A 53 2.25 -11.21 -7.21
N GLU A 54 1.32 -12.08 -6.83
CA GLU A 54 1.60 -13.47 -6.45
C GLU A 54 2.11 -14.29 -7.64
N LYS A 55 1.46 -14.16 -8.80
CA LYS A 55 1.86 -14.82 -10.04
C LYS A 55 3.29 -14.44 -10.46
N ASP A 56 3.65 -13.18 -10.29
CA ASP A 56 4.99 -12.68 -10.62
C ASP A 56 5.99 -12.87 -9.46
N GLY A 57 5.60 -13.53 -8.37
CA GLY A 57 6.49 -13.91 -7.27
C GLY A 57 6.86 -12.77 -6.32
N TYR A 58 6.20 -11.62 -6.40
CA TYR A 58 6.40 -10.50 -5.45
C TYR A 58 5.73 -10.73 -4.10
N LEU A 59 4.69 -11.55 -4.07
CA LEU A 59 3.96 -11.92 -2.87
C LEU A 59 3.85 -13.44 -2.76
N THR A 60 3.75 -13.90 -1.51
CA THR A 60 3.27 -15.25 -1.18
C THR A 60 2.01 -15.13 -0.34
N HIS A 61 1.04 -16.00 -0.61
CA HIS A 61 -0.21 -16.08 0.15
C HIS A 61 -0.19 -17.31 1.06
N THR A 62 -0.55 -17.12 2.32
CA THR A 62 -0.83 -18.22 3.26
C THR A 62 -2.22 -18.04 3.84
N ARG A 63 -3.08 -19.04 3.64
CA ARG A 63 -4.40 -19.08 4.26
C ARG A 63 -4.30 -19.64 5.68
N ARG A 64 -4.71 -18.86 6.68
CA ARG A 64 -4.90 -19.32 8.07
C ARG A 64 -6.38 -19.29 8.42
N GLY A 65 -7.06 -20.41 8.15
CA GLY A 65 -8.50 -20.57 8.39
C GLY A 65 -9.34 -19.63 7.53
N ARG A 66 -9.99 -18.64 8.17
CA ARG A 66 -10.79 -17.60 7.48
C ARG A 66 -9.98 -16.35 7.15
N SER A 67 -8.73 -16.28 7.60
CA SER A 67 -7.84 -15.13 7.39
C SER A 67 -6.79 -15.45 6.33
N ASN A 68 -6.41 -14.42 5.58
CA ASN A 68 -5.31 -14.46 4.64
C ASN A 68 -4.12 -13.71 5.25
N THR A 69 -2.92 -14.22 5.04
CA THR A 69 -1.68 -13.53 5.34
C THR A 69 -0.87 -13.45 4.05
N TYR A 70 -0.47 -12.25 3.67
CA TYR A 70 0.35 -11.98 2.50
C TYR A 70 1.74 -11.56 2.95
N ARG A 71 2.79 -12.11 2.33
CA ARG A 71 4.17 -11.75 2.64
C ARG A 71 4.90 -11.37 1.35
N VAL A 72 5.59 -10.23 1.38
CA VAL A 72 6.50 -9.82 0.30
C VAL A 72 7.66 -10.80 0.23
N SER A 73 7.95 -11.28 -0.98
CA SER A 73 9.06 -12.20 -1.20
C SER A 73 10.39 -11.47 -1.07
N ASP A 74 11.24 -11.97 -0.18
CA ASP A 74 12.59 -11.43 0.02
C ASP A 74 13.44 -11.51 -1.26
N GLY A 75 14.29 -10.53 -1.48
CA GLY A 75 15.22 -10.51 -2.62
C GLY A 75 14.56 -10.27 -3.99
N THR A 76 13.29 -9.83 -4.01
CA THR A 76 12.66 -9.42 -5.26
C THR A 76 13.27 -8.12 -5.77
N ILE A 77 13.69 -8.14 -7.04
CA ILE A 77 14.31 -7.01 -7.71
C ILE A 77 13.28 -6.29 -8.59
N LEU A 78 13.52 -5.00 -8.78
CA LEU A 78 12.82 -4.25 -9.81
C LEU A 78 13.27 -4.76 -11.19
N ARG A 79 12.30 -5.17 -12.00
CA ARG A 79 12.55 -5.89 -13.28
C ARG A 79 13.05 -4.97 -14.40
N HIS A 80 12.90 -3.66 -14.26
CA HIS A 80 13.30 -2.74 -15.32
C HIS A 80 14.82 -2.60 -15.35
N PRO A 81 15.49 -2.65 -16.52
CA PRO A 81 16.95 -2.56 -16.61
C PRO A 81 17.53 -1.27 -16.01
N ALA A 82 16.77 -0.17 -16.05
CA ALA A 82 17.18 1.10 -15.42
C ALA A 82 17.15 1.07 -13.88
N GLU A 83 16.52 0.05 -13.30
CA GLU A 83 16.36 -0.17 -11.86
C GLU A 83 17.21 -1.35 -11.38
N ALA A 84 18.14 -1.81 -12.22
CA ALA A 84 19.02 -2.94 -11.91
C ALA A 84 19.80 -2.68 -10.62
N GLY A 85 19.67 -3.59 -9.66
CA GLY A 85 20.31 -3.50 -8.35
C GLY A 85 19.46 -2.87 -7.25
N LEU A 86 18.28 -2.31 -7.57
CA LEU A 86 17.31 -1.87 -6.58
C LEU A 86 16.38 -3.03 -6.17
N THR A 87 16.19 -3.18 -4.88
CA THR A 87 15.23 -4.16 -4.37
C THR A 87 13.85 -3.52 -4.26
N VAL A 88 12.83 -4.38 -4.36
CA VAL A 88 11.45 -3.99 -4.05
C VAL A 88 11.37 -3.52 -2.59
N SER A 89 12.09 -4.16 -1.67
CA SER A 89 12.15 -3.77 -0.26
C SER A 89 12.64 -2.34 -0.04
N ASP A 90 13.62 -1.87 -0.81
CA ASP A 90 14.12 -0.48 -0.71
C ASP A 90 13.03 0.53 -1.09
N LEU A 91 12.32 0.27 -2.19
CA LEU A 91 11.18 1.10 -2.61
C LEU A 91 10.10 1.13 -1.53
N LEU A 92 9.71 -0.03 -1.01
CA LEU A 92 8.66 -0.14 -0.01
C LEU A 92 9.07 0.55 1.31
N GLY A 93 10.34 0.45 1.71
CA GLY A 93 10.87 1.17 2.87
C GLY A 93 10.80 2.69 2.71
N MET A 94 11.01 3.22 1.49
CA MET A 94 10.83 4.65 1.22
C MET A 94 9.35 5.07 1.33
N LEU A 95 8.44 4.28 0.76
CA LEU A 95 6.99 4.57 0.81
C LEU A 95 6.43 4.48 2.23
N ALA A 96 6.82 3.46 3.00
CA ALA A 96 6.35 3.26 4.36
C ALA A 96 6.75 4.42 5.29
N ARG A 97 7.96 4.98 5.13
CA ARG A 97 8.40 6.17 5.88
C ARG A 97 7.55 7.39 5.55
N HIS A 98 7.33 7.64 4.27
CA HIS A 98 6.48 8.74 3.81
C HIS A 98 5.04 8.62 4.33
N ASP A 99 4.45 7.42 4.28
CA ASP A 99 3.10 7.19 4.79
C ASP A 99 3.01 7.38 6.30
N ALA A 100 4.05 6.99 7.06
CA ALA A 100 4.12 7.23 8.50
C ALA A 100 4.23 8.72 8.84
N GLU A 101 5.04 9.48 8.10
CA GLU A 101 5.19 10.94 8.26
C GLU A 101 3.86 11.67 8.00
N HIS A 102 3.12 11.27 6.96
CA HIS A 102 1.82 11.87 6.65
C HIS A 102 0.67 11.42 7.54
N ALA A 103 0.79 10.27 8.22
CA ALA A 103 -0.20 9.85 9.22
C ALA A 103 -0.20 10.78 10.44
N GLU A 104 0.96 11.32 10.82
CA GLU A 104 1.13 12.26 11.94
C GLU A 104 0.60 13.68 11.60
N ASP A 105 0.80 14.14 10.35
CA ASP A 105 0.32 15.45 9.87
C ASP A 105 -1.21 15.51 9.66
N GLY A 106 -1.88 14.36 9.59
CA GLY A 106 -3.33 14.24 9.42
C GLY A 106 -4.15 14.25 10.71
N ALA A 107 -3.50 14.32 11.88
CA ALA A 107 -4.21 14.56 13.14
C ALA A 107 -4.84 15.96 13.07
N PRO A 108 -6.13 16.14 13.45
CA PRO A 108 -6.73 17.47 13.45
C PRO A 108 -5.89 18.35 14.37
N VAL A 109 -5.30 19.40 13.80
CA VAL A 109 -4.70 20.49 14.56
C VAL A 109 -5.80 21.03 15.45
N SER A 110 -5.79 20.64 16.73
CA SER A 110 -6.63 21.27 17.74
C SER A 110 -6.25 22.75 17.75
N GLU A 111 -7.12 23.56 17.14
CA GLU A 111 -7.09 25.02 17.21
C GLU A 111 -7.30 25.45 18.67
N ASP A 112 -6.25 25.38 19.49
CA ASP A 112 -6.28 25.97 20.83
C ASP A 112 -4.96 26.65 21.20
N ARG A 113 -4.30 27.23 20.18
CA ARG A 113 -3.07 27.99 20.37
C ARG A 113 -3.05 29.32 19.62
N VAL A 114 -4.15 30.06 19.63
CA VAL A 114 -4.11 31.51 19.35
C VAL A 114 -5.18 32.22 20.19
N ARG A 115 -4.94 32.40 21.49
CA ARG A 115 -5.45 33.52 22.30
C ARG A 115 -4.67 33.60 23.61
N LEU A 116 -3.55 34.31 23.57
CA LEU A 116 -2.96 35.03 24.71
C LEU A 116 -1.88 35.97 24.13
N GLN A 117 -2.34 37.07 23.53
CA GLN A 117 -1.72 38.39 23.62
C GLN A 117 -2.83 39.43 23.43
#